data_AF-A0A0F7S8G5-F1
#
_entry.id   AF-A0A0F7S8G5-F1
#
_cell.length_a   1.000
_cell.length_b   1.000
_cell.length_c   1.000
_cell.angle_alpha   90.00
_cell.angle_beta   90.00
_cell.angle_gamma   90.00
#
_symmetry.space_group_name_H-M   'P 1'
#
loop_
_entity.id
_entity.type
_entity.pdbx_description
1 polymer ?
#
loop_
_entity_poly.entity_id
_entity_poly.type
_entity_poly.pdbx_seq_one_letter_code
_entity_poly.pdbx_strand_id
1 'polypeptide(L)'
;MTCSNACTSWKQLLVEDQAYVTAQATKWSDATSVTISFSHVAGDAYTIRSILDAWQRVLEGKEVERLEDLGKDPFIKYLPKKGEKEEELPLGWTKLGFIKKVKLISNLLWDIQVRRPEKSFKQYYVYMPQAKLDALMEQARADLEQLAAREAASTRSNDENYTISTFNLLFAWLLQNIHAPLPNPSNPSNALTI
;
A
#
# COMPACT_ATOMS: atom_id res chain seq x y z
N MET A 1 24.71 -1.21 -5.71
CA MET A 1 23.86 -2.16 -6.45
C MET A 1 22.85 -2.72 -5.48
N THR A 2 21.59 -2.34 -5.66
CA THR A 2 20.43 -2.95 -5.00
C THR A 2 19.79 -3.92 -5.98
N CYS A 3 19.31 -5.08 -5.53
CA CYS A 3 18.53 -5.96 -6.38
C CYS A 3 17.31 -5.20 -6.93
N SER A 4 16.98 -5.45 -8.18
CA SER A 4 15.86 -4.82 -8.86
C SER A 4 15.29 -5.78 -9.90
N ASN A 5 13.98 -5.99 -9.84
CA ASN A 5 13.22 -6.72 -10.86
C ASN A 5 12.49 -5.75 -11.80
N ALA A 6 12.78 -4.45 -11.67
CA ALA A 6 12.11 -3.43 -12.45
C ALA A 6 12.57 -3.50 -13.90
N CYS A 7 11.62 -3.61 -14.81
CA CYS A 7 11.89 -3.49 -16.23
C CYS A 7 12.35 -2.06 -16.54
N THR A 8 13.44 -1.93 -17.30
CA THR A 8 13.97 -0.63 -17.72
C THR A 8 13.37 -0.16 -19.05
N SER A 9 12.65 -1.04 -19.76
CA SER A 9 11.98 -0.71 -21.01
C SER A 9 10.71 -1.54 -21.23
N TRP A 10 9.81 -1.05 -22.08
CA TRP A 10 8.61 -1.76 -22.53
C TRP A 10 8.94 -3.06 -23.27
N LYS A 11 10.01 -3.08 -24.04
CA LYS A 11 10.44 -4.29 -24.76
C LYS A 11 10.88 -5.38 -23.79
N GLN A 12 11.63 -5.00 -22.76
CA GLN A 12 12.03 -5.91 -21.69
C GLN A 12 10.82 -6.45 -20.93
N LEU A 13 9.83 -5.60 -20.62
CA LEU A 13 8.59 -6.03 -19.96
C LEU A 13 7.79 -7.06 -20.78
N LEU A 14 7.79 -6.95 -22.12
CA LEU A 14 6.92 -7.75 -22.99
C LEU A 14 7.59 -9.00 -23.57
N VAL A 15 8.91 -9.04 -23.64
CA VAL A 15 9.65 -10.05 -24.41
C VAL A 15 10.62 -10.85 -23.55
N GLU A 16 11.13 -10.29 -22.45
CA GLU A 16 12.14 -10.95 -21.63
C GLU A 16 11.50 -11.68 -20.45
N ASP A 17 11.97 -12.89 -20.16
CA ASP A 17 11.64 -13.59 -18.93
C ASP A 17 12.26 -12.85 -17.75
N GLN A 18 11.42 -12.19 -16.96
CA GLN A 18 11.84 -11.48 -15.76
C GLN A 18 11.64 -12.36 -14.52
N ALA A 19 12.63 -12.37 -13.64
CA ALA A 19 12.51 -13.04 -12.36
C ALA A 19 11.42 -12.35 -11.50
N TYR A 20 10.42 -13.12 -11.07
CA TYR A 20 9.39 -12.62 -10.15
C TYR A 20 9.97 -12.28 -8.78
N VAL A 21 11.02 -12.98 -8.35
CA VAL A 21 11.71 -12.75 -7.08
C VAL A 21 13.22 -12.79 -7.33
N THR A 22 13.95 -11.80 -6.82
CA THR A 22 15.41 -11.83 -6.74
C THR A 22 15.87 -11.52 -5.33
N ALA A 23 16.94 -12.16 -4.90
CA ALA A 23 17.55 -11.93 -3.60
C ALA A 23 19.03 -11.64 -3.76
N GLN A 24 19.53 -10.65 -3.02
CA GLN A 24 20.93 -10.27 -2.98
C GLN A 24 21.40 -10.21 -1.53
N ALA A 25 22.38 -11.05 -1.18
CA ALA A 25 23.08 -10.97 0.09
C ALA A 25 24.38 -10.18 -0.11
N THR A 26 24.52 -9.07 0.62
CA THR A 26 25.74 -8.23 0.63
C THR A 26 26.37 -8.32 2.00
N LYS A 27 27.59 -8.85 2.05
CA LYS A 27 28.39 -8.92 3.27
C LYS A 27 29.20 -7.64 3.43
N TRP A 28 29.03 -6.98 4.56
CA TRP A 28 29.80 -5.85 5.05
C TRP A 28 30.86 -6.36 6.05
N SER A 29 31.71 -5.46 6.54
CA SER A 29 32.73 -5.79 7.55
C SER A 29 32.13 -6.28 8.88
N ASP A 30 30.96 -5.77 9.24
CA ASP A 30 30.29 -5.91 10.53
C ASP A 30 28.87 -6.53 10.44
N ALA A 31 28.30 -6.58 9.24
CA ALA A 31 26.93 -7.04 9.03
C ALA A 31 26.75 -7.74 7.68
N THR A 32 25.61 -8.42 7.51
CA THR A 32 25.16 -8.89 6.19
C THR A 32 23.78 -8.31 5.94
N SER A 33 23.59 -7.62 4.82
CA SER A 33 22.29 -7.14 4.38
C SER A 33 21.75 -8.09 3.32
N VAL A 34 20.54 -8.60 3.52
CA VAL A 34 19.81 -9.38 2.52
C VAL A 34 18.71 -8.50 1.97
N THR A 35 18.76 -8.21 0.67
CA THR A 35 17.74 -7.44 -0.03
C THR A 35 16.97 -8.38 -0.94
N ILE A 36 15.64 -8.25 -0.94
CA ILE A 36 14.76 -9.03 -1.82
C ILE A 36 13.93 -8.06 -2.64
N SER A 37 13.86 -8.31 -3.93
CA SER A 37 12.91 -7.67 -4.83
C SER A 37 11.88 -8.68 -5.29
N PHE A 38 10.62 -8.27 -5.29
CA PHE A 38 9.48 -9.07 -5.69
C PHE A 38 8.65 -8.29 -6.70
N SER A 39 8.10 -8.99 -7.70
CA SER A 39 7.06 -8.46 -8.55
C SER A 39 5.75 -8.44 -7.75
N HIS A 40 5.12 -7.28 -7.63
CA HIS A 40 3.84 -7.12 -6.92
C HIS A 40 2.68 -7.89 -7.60
N VAL A 41 2.89 -8.40 -8.82
CA VAL A 41 1.97 -9.33 -9.48
C VAL A 41 1.91 -10.69 -8.77
N ALA A 42 2.99 -11.11 -8.12
CA ALA A 42 3.05 -12.38 -7.41
C ALA A 42 2.23 -12.36 -6.10
N GLY A 43 1.92 -11.19 -5.56
CA GLY A 43 1.13 -11.04 -4.34
C GLY A 43 1.36 -9.72 -3.63
N ASP A 44 0.72 -9.60 -2.48
CA ASP A 44 0.82 -8.43 -1.61
C ASP A 44 1.88 -8.63 -0.49
N ALA A 45 1.90 -7.69 0.46
CA ALA A 45 2.78 -7.76 1.63
C ALA A 45 2.60 -9.04 2.47
N TYR A 46 1.40 -9.64 2.49
CA TYR A 46 1.17 -10.91 3.20
C TYR A 46 1.82 -12.06 2.47
N THR A 47 1.70 -12.12 1.14
CA THR A 47 2.41 -13.12 0.33
C THR A 47 3.92 -13.03 0.56
N ILE A 48 4.48 -11.81 0.59
CA ILE A 48 5.91 -11.58 0.80
C ILE A 48 6.34 -12.05 2.20
N ARG A 49 5.54 -11.77 3.23
CA ARG A 49 5.78 -12.27 4.59
C ARG A 49 5.82 -13.81 4.62
N SER A 50 4.84 -14.46 3.99
CA SER A 50 4.79 -15.93 3.93
C SER A 50 6.02 -16.53 3.22
N ILE A 51 6.50 -15.89 2.15
CA ILE A 51 7.73 -16.29 1.45
C ILE A 51 8.95 -16.15 2.36
N LEU A 52 9.05 -15.05 3.11
CA LEU A 52 10.15 -14.82 4.05
C LEU A 52 10.14 -15.82 5.21
N ASP A 53 8.97 -16.06 5.80
CA ASP A 53 8.79 -17.03 6.89
C ASP A 53 9.13 -18.45 6.41
N ALA A 54 8.70 -18.82 5.20
CA ALA A 54 9.07 -20.08 4.57
C ALA A 54 10.58 -20.17 4.32
N TRP A 55 11.20 -19.10 3.78
CA TRP A 55 12.64 -19.07 3.52
C TRP A 55 13.44 -19.25 4.82
N GLN A 56 13.05 -18.57 5.89
CA GLN A 56 13.65 -18.74 7.21
C GLN A 56 13.54 -20.19 7.69
N ARG A 57 12.37 -20.83 7.59
CA ARG A 57 12.19 -22.24 7.99
C ARG A 57 13.10 -23.19 7.23
N VAL A 58 13.27 -23.00 5.92
CA VAL A 58 14.22 -23.79 5.11
C VAL A 58 15.64 -23.63 5.62
N LEU A 59 16.07 -22.40 5.92
CA LEU A 59 17.40 -22.13 6.45
C LEU A 59 17.64 -22.76 7.83
N GLU A 60 16.57 -22.87 8.64
CA GLU A 60 16.59 -23.58 9.93
C GLU A 60 16.50 -25.11 9.80
N GLY A 61 16.37 -25.65 8.59
CA GLY A 61 16.19 -27.08 8.35
C GLY A 61 14.81 -27.62 8.74
N LYS A 62 13.81 -26.74 8.89
CA LYS A 62 12.43 -27.10 9.21
C LYS A 62 11.63 -27.34 7.92
N GLU A 63 10.62 -28.19 8.01
CA GLU A 63 9.67 -28.38 6.92
C GLU A 63 8.83 -27.12 6.68
N VAL A 64 8.59 -26.82 5.41
CA VAL A 64 7.74 -25.71 4.98
C VAL A 64 6.35 -26.25 4.68
N GLU A 65 5.34 -25.49 5.08
CA GLU A 65 3.96 -25.80 4.74
C GLU A 65 3.77 -25.77 3.22
N ARG A 66 3.07 -26.77 2.70
CA ARG A 66 2.82 -26.84 1.27
C ARG A 66 1.84 -25.73 0.90
N LEU A 67 2.07 -25.11 -0.26
CA LEU A 67 1.07 -24.23 -0.86
C LEU A 67 -0.24 -24.99 -1.03
N GLU A 68 -1.27 -24.53 -0.33
CA GLU A 68 -2.62 -25.07 -0.46
C GLU A 68 -3.12 -24.81 -1.88
N ASP A 69 -3.75 -25.83 -2.47
CA ASP A 69 -4.49 -25.69 -3.74
C ASP A 69 -3.68 -25.10 -4.90
N LEU A 70 -2.37 -25.40 -4.98
CA LEU A 70 -1.49 -24.94 -6.06
C LEU A 70 -2.10 -25.26 -7.45
N GLY A 71 -2.22 -24.22 -8.28
CA GLY A 71 -2.76 -24.33 -9.65
C GLY A 71 -4.29 -24.28 -9.74
N LYS A 72 -5.00 -24.17 -8.61
CA LYS A 72 -6.42 -23.85 -8.61
C LYS A 72 -6.58 -22.32 -8.51
N ASP A 73 -7.53 -21.79 -9.27
CA ASP A 73 -7.90 -20.38 -9.13
C ASP A 73 -8.66 -20.19 -7.79
N PRO A 74 -8.10 -19.47 -6.81
CA PRO A 74 -8.77 -19.25 -5.52
C PRO A 74 -10.04 -18.41 -5.69
N PHE A 75 -10.16 -17.67 -6.79
CA PHE A 75 -11.30 -16.80 -7.07
C PHE A 75 -12.41 -17.49 -7.85
N ILE A 76 -12.24 -18.76 -8.24
CA ILE A 76 -13.24 -19.50 -9.04
C ILE A 76 -14.63 -19.54 -8.39
N LYS A 77 -14.68 -19.49 -7.04
CA LYS A 77 -15.93 -19.49 -6.27
C LYS A 77 -16.67 -18.15 -6.30
N TYR A 78 -15.96 -17.07 -6.61
CA TYR A 78 -16.50 -15.71 -6.74
C TYR A 78 -16.83 -15.36 -8.19
N LEU A 79 -16.52 -16.26 -9.14
CA LEU A 79 -16.97 -16.08 -10.51
C LEU A 79 -18.50 -16.14 -10.56
N PRO A 80 -19.13 -15.28 -11.37
CA PRO A 80 -20.59 -15.24 -11.52
C PRO A 80 -21.08 -16.61 -12.00
N LYS A 81 -22.10 -17.14 -11.34
CA LYS A 81 -22.70 -18.42 -11.75
C LYS A 81 -23.41 -18.21 -13.09
N LYS A 82 -23.41 -19.22 -13.96
CA LYS A 82 -24.12 -19.17 -15.26
C LYS A 82 -25.56 -18.69 -15.06
N GLY A 83 -25.88 -17.49 -15.53
CA GLY A 83 -27.21 -16.88 -15.48
C GLY A 83 -27.37 -15.71 -14.49
N GLU A 84 -26.40 -15.47 -13.61
CA GLU A 84 -26.34 -14.24 -12.82
C GLU A 84 -25.75 -13.11 -13.68
N LYS A 85 -26.28 -11.89 -13.57
CA LYS A 85 -25.71 -10.73 -14.25
C LYS A 85 -24.28 -10.56 -13.75
N GLU A 86 -23.30 -10.69 -14.64
CA GLU A 86 -21.96 -10.15 -14.39
C GLU A 86 -22.16 -8.71 -13.92
N GLU A 87 -21.82 -8.41 -12.67
CA GLU A 87 -21.47 -7.03 -12.33
C GLU A 87 -20.25 -6.74 -13.21
N GLU A 88 -20.49 -6.03 -14.32
CA GLU A 88 -19.43 -5.53 -15.16
C GLU A 88 -18.56 -4.63 -14.27
N LEU A 89 -17.51 -5.21 -13.69
CA LEU A 89 -16.47 -4.46 -13.02
C LEU A 89 -16.00 -3.45 -14.06
N PRO A 90 -16.28 -2.15 -13.88
CA PRO A 90 -15.89 -1.19 -14.90
C PRO A 90 -14.39 -1.27 -14.95
N LEU A 91 -13.82 -1.74 -16.08
CA LEU A 91 -12.38 -1.64 -16.30
C LEU A 91 -12.02 -0.18 -15.99
N GLY A 92 -11.28 0.07 -14.90
CA GLY A 92 -11.25 1.41 -14.30
C GLY A 92 -10.80 2.51 -15.27
N TRP A 93 -10.04 2.12 -16.31
CA TRP A 93 -9.58 2.99 -17.38
C TRP A 93 -10.64 3.28 -18.47
N THR A 94 -11.66 2.44 -18.64
CA THR A 94 -12.75 2.68 -19.61
C THR A 94 -13.81 3.64 -19.06
N LYS A 95 -13.95 3.76 -17.72
CA LYS A 95 -14.85 4.73 -17.08
C LYS A 95 -14.40 6.19 -17.24
N LEU A 96 -13.12 6.42 -17.51
CA LEU A 96 -12.58 7.75 -17.80
C LEU A 96 -12.86 8.10 -19.27
N GLY A 97 -13.80 9.03 -19.50
CA GLY A 97 -13.96 9.63 -20.82
C GLY A 97 -12.65 10.26 -21.33
N PHE A 98 -12.48 10.34 -22.65
CA PHE A 98 -11.22 10.80 -23.28
C PHE A 98 -10.68 12.11 -22.68
N ILE A 99 -11.54 13.08 -22.40
CA ILE A 99 -11.16 14.37 -21.78
C ILE A 99 -10.57 14.16 -20.37
N LYS A 100 -11.16 13.28 -19.56
CA LYS A 100 -10.65 12.98 -18.21
C LYS A 100 -9.31 12.24 -18.28
N LYS A 101 -9.11 11.38 -19.28
CA LYS A 101 -7.81 10.73 -19.54
C LYS A 101 -6.73 11.73 -19.89
N VAL A 102 -7.01 12.65 -20.81
CA VAL A 102 -6.06 13.71 -21.19
C VAL A 102 -5.73 14.59 -19.99
N LYS A 103 -6.73 14.97 -19.19
CA LYS A 103 -6.51 15.73 -17.95
C LYS A 103 -5.68 14.95 -16.93
N LEU A 104 -5.94 13.65 -16.76
CA LEU A 104 -5.15 12.78 -15.87
C LEU A 104 -3.69 12.71 -16.32
N ILE A 105 -3.45 12.44 -17.61
CA ILE A 105 -2.10 12.36 -18.18
C ILE A 105 -1.38 13.70 -18.09
N SER A 106 -2.07 14.80 -18.42
CA SER A 106 -1.52 16.17 -18.30
C SER A 106 -1.13 16.49 -16.86
N ASN A 107 -2.00 16.20 -15.90
CA ASN A 107 -1.70 16.42 -14.48
C ASN A 107 -0.57 15.52 -13.99
N LEU A 108 -0.53 14.25 -14.43
CA LEU A 108 0.52 13.31 -14.07
C LEU A 108 1.88 13.75 -14.62
N LEU A 109 1.94 14.12 -15.90
CA LEU A 109 3.15 14.65 -16.53
C LEU A 109 3.60 15.95 -15.88
N TRP A 110 2.67 16.85 -15.56
CA TRP A 110 2.98 18.08 -14.84
C TRP A 110 3.52 17.82 -13.43
N ASP A 111 2.95 16.84 -12.72
CA ASP A 111 3.41 16.46 -11.39
C ASP A 111 4.82 15.85 -11.46
N ILE A 112 5.06 14.92 -12.39
CA ILE A 112 6.34 14.24 -12.58
C ILE A 112 7.43 15.21 -13.06
N GLN A 113 7.13 16.10 -14.01
CA GLN A 113 8.17 16.93 -14.65
C GLN A 113 8.43 18.25 -13.92
N VAL A 114 7.39 18.88 -13.34
CA VAL A 114 7.49 20.25 -12.83
C VAL A 114 7.31 20.32 -11.32
N ARG A 115 6.27 19.69 -10.77
CA ARG A 115 5.93 19.87 -9.35
C ARG A 115 6.75 18.99 -8.42
N ARG A 116 7.07 17.77 -8.85
CA ARG A 116 7.70 16.71 -8.05
C ARG A 116 8.65 15.87 -8.92
N PRO A 117 9.71 16.47 -9.48
CA PRO A 117 10.72 15.71 -10.21
C PRO A 117 11.32 14.66 -9.27
N GLU A 118 11.47 13.42 -9.73
CA GLU A 118 11.98 12.30 -8.92
C GLU A 118 13.33 12.62 -8.25
N LYS A 119 14.15 13.44 -8.91
CA LYS A 119 15.44 13.94 -8.39
C LYS A 119 15.30 14.73 -7.08
N SER A 120 14.12 15.27 -6.79
CA SER A 120 13.82 16.01 -5.55
C SER A 120 13.32 15.10 -4.42
N PHE A 121 12.97 13.84 -4.71
CA PHE A 121 12.51 12.91 -3.70
C PHE A 121 13.65 12.53 -2.77
N LYS A 122 13.41 12.75 -1.48
CA LYS A 122 14.28 12.32 -0.39
C LYS A 122 13.49 11.37 0.47
N GLN A 123 14.08 10.22 0.74
CA GLN A 123 13.51 9.24 1.65
C GLN A 123 13.86 9.64 3.08
N TYR A 124 12.84 9.85 3.90
CA TYR A 124 12.98 10.11 5.33
C TYR A 124 12.35 8.97 6.11
N TYR A 125 13.10 8.43 7.06
CA TYR A 125 12.58 7.45 8.01
C TYR A 125 12.15 8.19 9.27
N VAL A 126 10.85 8.17 9.55
CA VAL A 126 10.29 8.80 10.75
C VAL A 126 10.08 7.72 11.79
N TYR A 127 10.87 7.75 12.86
CA TYR A 127 10.67 6.89 14.01
C TYR A 127 9.64 7.53 14.96
N MET A 128 8.61 6.77 15.32
CA MET A 128 7.65 7.17 16.35
C MET A 128 7.87 6.33 17.61
N PRO A 129 8.30 6.94 18.74
CA PRO A 129 8.44 6.23 20.00
C PRO A 129 7.10 5.70 20.51
N GLN A 130 7.12 4.53 21.15
CA GLN A 130 5.91 3.89 21.69
C GLN A 130 5.16 4.80 22.66
N ALA A 131 5.85 5.49 23.58
CA ALA A 131 5.22 6.40 24.53
C ALA A 131 4.43 7.54 23.84
N LYS A 132 4.90 8.02 22.68
CA LYS A 132 4.18 9.03 21.89
C LYS A 132 2.97 8.42 21.19
N LEU A 133 3.11 7.19 20.68
CA LEU A 133 2.00 6.47 20.06
C LEU A 133 0.88 6.20 21.07
N ASP A 134 1.23 5.81 22.29
CA ASP A 134 0.26 5.56 23.37
C ASP A 134 -0.49 6.85 23.75
N ALA A 135 0.24 7.96 23.91
CA ALA A 135 -0.39 9.27 24.18
C ALA A 135 -1.33 9.71 23.06
N LEU A 136 -0.97 9.47 21.80
CA LEU A 136 -1.83 9.75 20.64
C LEU A 136 -3.05 8.82 20.60
N MET A 137 -2.91 7.55 20.99
CA MET A 137 -4.04 6.62 21.11
C MET A 137 -5.02 7.06 22.19
N GLU A 138 -4.52 7.49 23.34
CA GLU A 138 -5.36 8.02 24.43
C GLU A 138 -6.11 9.28 23.98
N GLN A 139 -5.41 10.21 23.32
CA GLN A 139 -6.03 11.40 22.75
C GLN A 139 -7.12 11.04 21.73
N ALA A 140 -6.83 10.14 20.78
CA ALA A 140 -7.80 9.74 19.76
C ALA A 140 -9.04 9.06 20.36
N ARG A 141 -8.88 8.26 21.42
CA ARG A 141 -10.00 7.66 22.16
C ARG A 141 -10.86 8.73 22.83
N ALA A 142 -10.24 9.71 23.49
CA ALA A 142 -10.95 10.81 24.12
C ALA A 142 -11.71 11.67 23.09
N ASP A 143 -11.10 11.93 21.92
CA ASP A 143 -11.75 12.68 20.83
C ASP A 143 -12.96 11.92 20.26
N LEU A 144 -12.88 10.59 20.13
CA LEU A 144 -14.02 9.77 19.70
C LEU A 144 -15.15 9.75 20.73
N GLU A 145 -14.84 9.64 22.02
CA GLU A 145 -15.86 9.70 23.08
C GLU A 145 -16.61 11.05 23.06
N GLN A 146 -15.90 12.15 22.80
CA GLN A 146 -16.52 13.46 22.63
C GLN A 146 -17.41 13.55 21.39
N LEU A 147 -16.99 12.95 20.28
CA LEU A 147 -17.79 12.90 19.05
C LEU A 147 -19.05 12.07 19.27
N ALA A 148 -18.93 10.87 19.85
CA ALA A 148 -20.07 10.02 20.18
C ALA A 148 -21.06 10.73 21.12
N ALA A 149 -20.57 11.47 22.13
CA ALA A 149 -21.41 12.26 23.01
C ALA A 149 -22.15 13.40 22.30
N ARG A 150 -21.50 14.07 21.32
CA ARG A 150 -22.11 15.13 20.50
C ARG A 150 -23.14 14.56 19.53
N GLU A 151 -22.87 13.41 18.94
CA GLU A 151 -23.76 12.75 17.99
C GLU A 151 -24.98 12.16 18.70
N ALA A 152 -24.83 11.58 19.89
CA ALA A 152 -25.95 11.13 20.73
C ALA A 152 -26.87 12.29 21.16
N ALA A 153 -26.34 13.50 21.30
CA ALA A 153 -27.13 14.71 21.57
C ALA A 153 -27.87 15.23 20.32
N SER A 154 -27.46 14.81 19.11
CA SER A 154 -28.14 15.07 17.85
C SER A 154 -29.05 13.89 17.49
N THR A 155 -30.26 14.12 16.98
CA THR A 155 -31.28 13.06 16.81
C THR A 155 -30.99 12.07 15.65
N ARG A 156 -29.72 11.86 15.28
CA ARG A 156 -29.27 10.89 14.28
C ARG A 156 -28.45 9.80 14.98
N SER A 157 -29.15 8.82 15.53
CA SER A 157 -28.55 7.60 16.05
C SER A 157 -28.08 6.69 14.89
N ASN A 158 -26.91 6.99 14.32
CA ASN A 158 -26.13 5.97 13.65
C ASN A 158 -25.24 5.32 14.71
N ASP A 159 -25.51 4.06 15.04
CA ASP A 159 -24.70 3.26 15.95
C ASP A 159 -23.41 2.81 15.22
N GLU A 160 -22.57 3.78 14.84
CA GLU A 160 -21.29 3.52 14.22
C GLU A 160 -20.26 3.17 15.30
N ASN A 161 -19.91 1.88 15.37
CA ASN A 161 -18.83 1.41 16.22
C ASN A 161 -17.48 1.91 15.67
N TYR A 162 -17.00 3.03 16.19
CA TYR A 162 -15.68 3.54 15.83
C TYR A 162 -14.58 2.64 16.42
N THR A 163 -13.79 2.02 15.55
CA THR A 163 -12.60 1.26 15.95
C THR A 163 -11.32 2.03 15.62
N ILE A 164 -10.49 2.29 16.64
CA ILE A 164 -9.15 2.87 16.45
C ILE A 164 -8.13 1.74 16.33
N SER A 165 -7.39 1.73 15.23
CA SER A 165 -6.19 0.92 15.07
C SER A 165 -4.94 1.81 15.09
N THR A 166 -3.79 1.22 15.44
CA THR A 166 -2.48 1.89 15.34
C THR A 166 -2.22 2.41 13.93
N PHE A 167 -2.62 1.66 12.90
CA PHE A 167 -2.49 2.08 11.51
C PHE A 167 -3.30 3.35 11.23
N ASN A 168 -4.59 3.39 11.64
CA ASN A 168 -5.45 4.55 11.43
C ASN A 168 -4.85 5.80 12.08
N LEU A 169 -4.33 5.66 13.30
CA LEU A 169 -3.71 6.75 14.04
C LEU A 169 -2.45 7.27 13.37
N LEU A 170 -1.53 6.38 13.00
CA LEU A 170 -0.29 6.75 12.33
C LEU A 170 -0.55 7.39 10.96
N PHE A 171 -1.53 6.85 10.22
CA PHE A 171 -1.93 7.38 8.93
C PHE A 171 -2.55 8.77 9.06
N ALA A 172 -3.46 8.97 10.02
CA ALA A 172 -4.04 10.28 10.31
C ALA A 172 -2.97 11.30 10.74
N TRP A 173 -2.04 10.90 11.61
CA TRP A 173 -0.91 11.73 12.02
C TRP A 173 -0.03 12.11 10.82
N LEU A 174 0.28 11.15 9.94
CA LEU A 174 1.08 11.41 8.75
C LEU A 174 0.37 12.40 7.82
N LEU A 175 -0.93 12.20 7.55
CA LEU A 175 -1.73 13.13 6.77
C LEU A 175 -1.72 14.53 7.38
N GLN A 176 -1.98 14.64 8.69
CA GLN A 176 -1.98 15.93 9.38
C GLN A 176 -0.64 16.68 9.18
N ASN A 177 0.49 15.98 9.28
CA ASN A 177 1.81 16.59 9.10
C ASN A 177 2.15 16.91 7.64
N ILE A 178 1.64 16.12 6.68
CA ILE A 178 1.74 16.44 5.25
C ILE A 178 0.91 17.68 4.91
N HIS A 179 -0.22 17.88 5.58
CA HIS A 179 -1.15 18.98 5.34
C HIS A 179 -0.86 20.26 6.11
N ALA A 180 -0.26 20.17 7.29
CA ALA A 180 0.11 21.31 8.12
C ALA A 180 0.89 22.44 7.39
N PRO A 181 1.83 22.14 6.46
CA PRO A 181 2.55 23.20 5.73
C PRO A 181 1.77 23.77 4.53
N LEU A 182 0.59 23.23 4.18
CA LEU A 182 -0.17 23.74 3.04
C LEU A 182 -0.97 24.99 3.44
N PRO A 183 -0.82 26.12 2.72
CA PRO A 183 -1.47 27.38 3.07
C PRO A 183 -3.00 27.37 2.88
N ASN A 184 -3.52 26.43 2.09
CA ASN A 184 -4.96 26.30 1.83
C ASN A 184 -5.45 24.88 2.17
N PRO A 185 -6.40 24.73 3.12
CA PRO A 185 -6.94 23.43 3.54
C PRO A 185 -7.84 22.77 2.50
N SER A 186 -8.25 23.49 1.45
CA SER A 186 -9.09 22.96 0.35
C SER A 186 -8.30 22.27 -0.77
N ASN A 187 -6.96 22.33 -0.74
CA ASN A 187 -6.15 21.69 -1.76
C ASN A 187 -6.15 20.17 -1.55
N PRO A 188 -6.58 19.38 -2.54
CA PRO A 188 -6.59 17.92 -2.42
C PRO A 188 -5.17 17.38 -2.23
N SER A 189 -5.04 16.44 -1.31
CA SER A 189 -3.82 15.69 -1.06
C SER A 189 -3.52 14.80 -2.26
N ASN A 190 -2.41 15.05 -2.95
CA ASN A 190 -1.80 14.04 -3.81
C ASN A 190 -0.90 13.14 -2.94
N ALA A 191 -1.49 12.51 -1.93
CA ALA A 191 -0.85 11.42 -1.21
C ALA A 191 -1.07 10.17 -2.07
N LEU A 192 -0.08 9.87 -2.92
CA LEU A 192 0.01 8.55 -3.54
C LEU A 192 0.47 7.59 -2.44
N THR A 193 -0.50 6.96 -1.79
CA THR A 193 -0.24 5.73 -1.04
C THR A 193 -0.01 4.65 -2.09
N ILE A 194 1.23 4.15 -2.15
CA ILE A 194 1.57 2.91 -2.85
C ILE A 194 1.11 1.75 -1.96
#